data_AF-A0AAV2PBP6-F1
#
_entry.id   AF-A0AAV2PBP6-F1
#
_cell.length_a   1.000
_cell.length_b   1.000
_cell.length_c   1.000
_cell.angle_alpha   90.00
_cell.angle_beta   90.00
_cell.angle_gamma   90.00
#
_symmetry.space_group_name_H-M   'P 1'
#
loop_
_entity.id
_entity.type
_entity.pdbx_description
1 polymer ?
#
loop_
_entity_poly.entity_id
_entity_poly.type
_entity_poly.pdbx_seq_one_letter_code
_entity_poly.pdbx_strand_id
1 'polypeptide(L)'
;MAYMETLPVLEGAKVIVIDEALDVMYAGTLIAGWLHAWKEKDPNYSIDLLSFSDPKVWYDNEPGPLTSKNIHLHDYYTLDVNEVAKKDLENLEHILKTVKLKPRNTIIVNCLSSLVLYAGLAKALRFIEKLSKQVSQLICIYRRDLVQKIPAIETLGTTYVKLEKFTGINSTNNLIYTARLVHRKLGGSITCQTEIIKQDSISYRINAEKIATANARKSEANESQPVKIESSFRIEMNAREMEQRDKTPLPYTLSTTNTSRIFYHPDDVDDIDEDDPDDDLCF
;
A
#
# COMPACT_ATOMS: atom_id res chain seq x y z
N MET A 1 17.52 2.31 -7.68
CA MET A 1 17.43 2.84 -6.30
C MET A 1 16.62 1.85 -5.49
N ALA A 2 17.07 1.50 -4.28
CA ALA A 2 16.34 0.60 -3.40
C ALA A 2 15.20 1.37 -2.74
N TYR A 3 13.97 0.89 -2.89
CA TYR A 3 12.79 1.56 -2.37
C TYR A 3 12.64 1.32 -0.87
N MET A 4 13.03 0.15 -0.35
CA MET A 4 12.77 -0.18 1.05
C MET A 4 13.49 0.72 2.05
N GLU A 5 14.68 1.19 1.72
CA GLU A 5 15.47 2.11 2.58
C GLU A 5 14.78 3.48 2.72
N THR A 6 14.12 3.94 1.67
CA THR A 6 13.48 5.27 1.62
C THR A 6 11.96 5.21 1.68
N LEU A 7 11.38 4.01 1.77
CA LEU A 7 9.95 3.74 1.63
C LEU A 7 9.06 4.65 2.48
N PRO A 8 9.36 4.84 3.77
CA PRO A 8 8.50 5.66 4.61
C PRO A 8 8.62 7.16 4.34
N VAL A 9 9.61 7.58 3.56
CA VAL A 9 9.83 8.96 3.13
C VAL A 9 9.36 9.17 1.68
N LEU A 10 8.87 8.12 1.00
CA LEU A 10 8.33 8.25 -0.34
C LEU A 10 7.08 9.12 -0.35
N GLU A 11 7.02 9.99 -1.35
CA GLU A 11 5.86 10.83 -1.59
C GLU A 11 4.60 9.97 -1.76
N GLY A 12 3.54 10.28 -1.00
CA GLY A 12 2.29 9.53 -1.03
C GLY A 12 2.26 8.24 -0.18
N ALA A 13 3.34 7.87 0.52
CA ALA A 13 3.35 6.72 1.45
C ALA A 13 2.66 7.07 2.79
N LYS A 14 1.36 7.39 2.73
CA LYS A 14 0.55 7.81 3.88
C LYS A 14 0.11 6.63 4.75
N VAL A 15 -0.34 5.54 4.13
CA VAL A 15 -0.78 4.33 4.84
C VAL A 15 0.03 3.14 4.31
N ILE A 16 0.87 2.58 5.16
CA ILE A 16 1.76 1.47 4.84
C ILE A 16 1.26 0.24 5.57
N VAL A 17 0.98 -0.83 4.84
CA VAL A 17 0.64 -2.14 5.40
C VAL A 17 1.82 -3.08 5.20
N ILE A 18 2.40 -3.57 6.30
CA ILE A 18 3.45 -4.58 6.29
C ILE A 18 2.80 -5.93 6.58
N ASP A 19 2.83 -6.81 5.59
CA ASP A 19 2.25 -8.14 5.65
C ASP A 19 3.35 -9.17 5.96
N GLU A 20 3.28 -9.78 7.14
CA GLU A 20 4.22 -10.79 7.63
C GLU A 20 3.57 -12.15 7.88
N ALA A 21 4.34 -13.22 7.74
CA ALA A 21 3.93 -14.59 8.10
C ALA A 21 4.67 -15.05 9.35
N LEU A 22 4.16 -16.13 9.94
CA LEU A 22 4.75 -16.77 11.11
C LEU A 22 6.21 -17.23 10.89
N ASP A 23 6.58 -17.59 9.65
CA ASP A 23 7.95 -17.96 9.29
C ASP A 23 8.85 -16.76 8.97
N VAL A 24 8.31 -15.53 8.97
CA VAL A 24 8.96 -14.28 8.54
C VAL A 24 8.44 -13.08 9.35
N MET A 25 8.56 -13.12 10.68
CA MET A 25 8.12 -12.05 11.58
C MET A 25 9.16 -10.92 11.67
N TYR A 26 9.45 -10.27 10.55
CA TYR A 26 10.49 -9.23 10.44
C TYR A 26 9.93 -7.80 10.34
N ALA A 27 8.61 -7.59 10.49
CA ALA A 27 8.04 -6.25 10.38
C ALA A 27 8.58 -5.30 11.47
N GLY A 28 8.71 -5.78 12.71
CA GLY A 28 9.30 -5.01 13.81
C GLY A 28 10.75 -4.61 13.53
N THR A 29 11.56 -5.54 13.00
CA THR A 29 12.95 -5.25 12.60
C THR A 29 13.01 -4.24 11.45
N LEU A 30 12.20 -4.42 10.40
CA LEU A 30 12.13 -3.49 9.28
C LEU A 30 11.78 -2.07 9.74
N ILE A 31 10.76 -1.96 10.58
CA ILE A 31 10.38 -0.69 11.21
C ILE A 31 11.54 -0.13 12.02
N ALA A 32 12.23 -0.92 12.84
CA ALA A 32 13.39 -0.47 13.60
C ALA A 32 14.49 0.14 12.70
N GLY A 33 14.71 -0.43 11.51
CA GLY A 33 15.62 0.15 10.52
C GLY A 33 15.13 1.49 9.97
N TRP A 34 13.83 1.64 9.71
CA TRP A 34 13.24 2.92 9.34
C TRP A 34 13.32 3.98 10.45
N LEU A 35 13.08 3.57 11.69
CA LEU A 35 13.23 4.42 12.88
C LEU A 35 14.65 4.96 13.00
N HIS A 36 15.64 4.09 12.79
CA HIS A 36 17.05 4.47 12.78
C HIS A 36 17.32 5.54 11.71
N ALA A 37 16.88 5.31 10.47
CA ALA A 37 17.06 6.26 9.36
C ALA A 37 16.32 7.59 9.58
N TRP A 38 15.13 7.59 10.19
CA TRP A 38 14.40 8.81 10.54
C TRP A 38 15.11 9.60 11.61
N LYS A 39 15.63 8.93 12.65
CA LYS A 39 16.33 9.60 13.75
C LYS A 39 17.63 10.26 13.29
N GLU A 40 18.33 9.66 12.33
CA GLU A 40 19.50 10.29 11.71
C GLU A 40 19.14 11.59 10.97
N LYS A 41 17.93 11.69 10.40
CA LYS A 41 17.44 12.89 9.70
C LYS A 41 16.82 13.93 10.62
N ASP A 42 16.03 13.49 11.60
CA ASP A 42 15.32 14.34 12.56
C ASP A 42 15.34 13.70 13.96
N PRO A 43 16.22 14.16 14.86
CA PRO A 43 16.31 13.66 16.22
C PRO A 43 15.05 13.87 17.07
N ASN A 44 14.13 14.75 16.64
CA ASN A 44 12.90 15.07 17.36
C ASN A 44 11.66 14.35 16.78
N TYR A 45 11.87 13.44 15.83
CA TYR A 45 10.77 12.66 15.24
C TYR A 45 10.05 11.84 16.31
N SER A 46 8.75 12.05 16.45
CA SER A 46 7.89 11.40 17.46
C SER A 46 6.97 10.39 16.80
N ILE A 47 6.85 9.22 17.44
CA ILE A 47 6.04 8.11 16.95
C ILE A 47 5.17 7.59 18.08
N ASP A 48 3.90 7.33 17.78
CA ASP A 48 3.00 6.61 18.68
C ASP A 48 2.90 5.15 18.24
N LEU A 49 3.18 4.21 19.15
CA LEU A 49 3.07 2.77 18.91
C LEU A 49 1.84 2.25 19.66
N LEU A 50 0.85 1.75 18.93
CA LEU A 50 -0.36 1.12 19.47
C LEU A 50 -0.13 -0.40 19.49
N SER A 51 0.02 -0.96 20.69
CA SER A 51 0.23 -2.40 20.87
C SER A 51 -1.08 -3.13 21.15
N PHE A 52 -1.44 -4.06 20.27
CA PHE A 52 -2.61 -4.95 20.36
C PHE A 52 -2.25 -6.43 20.45
N SER A 53 -0.97 -6.78 20.36
CA SER A 53 -0.51 -8.18 20.42
C SER A 53 0.60 -8.46 21.41
N ASP A 54 1.36 -7.43 21.79
CA ASP A 54 2.60 -7.61 22.54
C ASP A 54 2.50 -6.85 23.88
N PRO A 55 2.84 -7.48 25.01
CA PRO A 55 2.80 -6.81 26.30
C PRO A 55 3.87 -5.71 26.37
N LYS A 56 3.62 -4.66 27.15
CA LYS A 56 4.58 -3.57 27.36
C LYS A 56 5.99 -4.03 27.73
N VAL A 57 6.10 -5.11 28.51
CA VAL A 57 7.36 -5.69 28.98
C VAL A 57 8.27 -6.14 27.82
N TRP A 58 7.71 -6.50 26.66
CA TRP A 58 8.53 -6.86 25.50
C TRP A 58 9.29 -5.65 24.95
N TYR A 59 8.69 -4.46 24.98
CA TYR A 59 9.36 -3.24 24.56
C TYR A 59 10.38 -2.78 25.59
N ASP A 60 10.08 -2.83 26.89
CA ASP A 60 10.98 -2.34 27.94
C ASP A 60 12.34 -3.09 27.98
N ASN A 61 12.38 -4.33 27.48
CA ASN A 61 13.58 -5.17 27.49
C ASN A 61 14.31 -5.23 26.14
N GLU A 62 13.78 -4.62 25.08
CA GLU A 62 14.45 -4.62 23.77
C GLU A 62 15.50 -3.50 23.66
N PRO A 63 16.79 -3.83 23.48
CA PRO A 63 17.82 -2.84 23.16
C PRO A 63 17.68 -2.42 21.70
N GLY A 64 16.90 -1.39 21.40
CA GLY A 64 16.68 -1.00 20.02
C GLY A 64 16.05 0.38 19.80
N PRO A 65 15.85 0.77 18.53
CA PRO A 65 15.23 2.04 18.14
C PRO A 65 13.85 2.23 18.76
N LEU A 66 13.15 1.12 19.02
CA LEU A 66 11.79 1.03 19.55
C LEU A 66 11.66 1.48 21.03
N THR A 67 12.75 1.58 21.79
CA THR A 67 12.77 2.08 23.19
C THR A 67 13.24 3.53 23.32
N SER A 68 13.36 4.25 22.21
CA SER A 68 13.81 5.64 22.24
C SER A 68 12.79 6.58 22.88
N LYS A 69 13.27 7.65 23.53
CA LYS A 69 12.43 8.62 24.28
C LYS A 69 11.29 9.27 23.48
N ASN A 70 11.37 9.25 22.14
CA ASN A 70 10.38 9.87 21.27
C ASN A 70 9.29 8.90 20.79
N ILE A 71 9.38 7.63 21.21
CA ILE A 71 8.36 6.62 20.95
C ILE A 71 7.44 6.53 22.16
N HIS A 72 6.16 6.77 21.92
CA HIS A 72 5.12 6.69 22.93
C HIS A 72 4.36 5.37 22.73
N LEU A 73 4.59 4.41 23.62
CA LEU A 73 3.90 3.14 23.61
C LEU A 73 2.54 3.27 24.32
N HIS A 74 1.49 2.86 23.61
CA HIS A 74 0.14 2.70 24.12
C HIS A 74 -0.18 1.21 24.16
N ASP A 75 -0.23 0.63 25.36
CA ASP A 75 -0.50 -0.79 25.57
C ASP A 75 -2.01 -1.05 25.63
N TYR A 76 -2.54 -1.69 24.60
CA TYR A 76 -3.92 -2.18 24.52
C TYR A 76 -4.00 -3.72 24.60
N TYR A 77 -2.86 -4.39 24.74
CA TYR A 77 -2.79 -5.85 24.91
C TYR A 77 -3.11 -6.24 26.35
N THR A 78 -2.54 -5.51 27.32
CA THR A 78 -2.64 -5.84 28.76
C THR A 78 -3.93 -5.30 29.41
N LEU A 79 -4.94 -4.91 28.63
CA LEU A 79 -6.22 -4.44 29.18
C LEU A 79 -6.99 -5.59 29.84
N ASP A 80 -7.60 -5.34 31.00
CA ASP A 80 -8.41 -6.35 31.71
C ASP A 80 -9.62 -6.74 30.85
N VAL A 81 -9.65 -7.99 30.40
CA VAL A 81 -10.70 -8.58 29.55
C VAL A 81 -12.10 -8.38 30.16
N ASN A 82 -12.21 -8.27 31.49
CA ASN A 82 -13.47 -8.08 32.20
C ASN A 82 -14.02 -6.63 32.10
N GLU A 83 -13.16 -5.63 31.93
CA GLU A 83 -13.58 -4.23 31.73
C GLU A 83 -13.96 -3.93 30.27
N VAL A 84 -13.53 -4.79 29.35
CA VAL A 84 -13.45 -4.50 27.92
C VAL A 84 -14.65 -5.01 27.12
N ALA A 85 -15.24 -6.14 27.51
CA ALA A 85 -16.33 -6.80 26.77
C ALA A 85 -17.62 -5.97 26.55
N LYS A 86 -17.74 -4.76 27.14
CA LYS A 86 -18.87 -3.84 26.92
C LYS A 86 -18.46 -2.50 26.29
N LYS A 87 -17.18 -2.28 25.98
CA LYS A 87 -16.63 -0.95 25.64
C LYS A 87 -15.75 -0.89 24.39
N ASP A 88 -15.70 -1.92 23.55
CA ASP A 88 -14.80 -1.94 22.38
C ASP A 88 -14.88 -0.68 21.49
N LEU A 89 -16.09 -0.13 21.30
CA LEU A 89 -16.29 1.09 20.50
C LEU A 89 -15.83 2.35 21.24
N GLU A 90 -16.16 2.47 22.53
CA GLU A 90 -15.72 3.59 23.38
C GLU A 90 -14.21 3.60 23.52
N ASN A 91 -13.58 2.42 23.58
CA ASN A 91 -12.13 2.26 23.64
C ASN A 91 -11.47 2.77 22.36
N LEU A 92 -11.90 2.32 21.17
CA LEU A 92 -11.31 2.81 19.91
C LEU A 92 -11.52 4.31 19.70
N GLU A 93 -12.68 4.84 20.06
CA GLU A 93 -12.92 6.30 20.01
C GLU A 93 -12.07 7.05 21.03
N HIS A 94 -11.84 6.49 22.21
CA HIS A 94 -10.94 7.05 23.21
C HIS A 94 -9.50 7.08 22.70
N ILE A 95 -9.04 6.05 21.99
CA ILE A 95 -7.72 6.04 21.32
C ILE A 95 -7.63 7.20 20.34
N LEU A 96 -8.63 7.37 19.45
CA LEU A 96 -8.67 8.48 18.49
C LEU A 96 -8.60 9.86 19.17
N LYS A 97 -9.18 10.00 20.36
CA LYS A 97 -9.13 11.25 21.15
C LYS A 97 -7.81 11.43 21.91
N THR A 98 -7.17 10.34 22.33
CA THR A 98 -5.97 10.35 23.16
C THR A 98 -4.71 10.59 22.35
N VAL A 99 -4.67 10.07 21.12
CA VAL A 99 -3.52 10.31 20.25
C VAL A 99 -3.49 11.78 19.86
N LYS A 100 -2.60 12.53 20.50
CA LYS A 100 -2.46 13.97 20.27
C LYS A 100 -1.97 14.20 18.85
N LEU A 101 -2.72 15.00 18.10
CA LEU A 101 -2.36 15.48 16.77
C LEU A 101 -1.14 16.41 16.87
N LYS A 102 0.07 15.83 16.88
CA LYS A 102 1.31 16.57 16.74
C LYS A 102 1.59 16.83 15.25
N PRO A 103 2.20 17.97 14.88
CA PRO A 103 2.70 18.16 13.52
C PRO A 103 3.76 17.09 13.25
N ARG A 104 3.52 16.24 12.24
CA ARG A 104 4.31 15.03 11.89
C ARG A 104 4.20 13.85 12.86
N ASN A 105 2.97 13.39 13.12
CA ASN A 105 2.75 12.15 13.86
C ASN A 105 2.77 10.92 12.93
N THR A 106 3.67 9.98 13.21
CA THR A 106 3.61 8.62 12.64
C THR A 106 3.06 7.68 13.69
N ILE A 107 2.00 6.96 13.32
CA ILE A 107 1.44 5.92 14.17
C ILE A 107 1.79 4.56 13.62
N ILE A 108 2.19 3.66 14.51
CA ILE A 108 2.41 2.26 14.21
C ILE A 108 1.36 1.44 14.95
N VAL A 109 0.60 0.63 14.21
CA VAL A 109 -0.30 -0.40 14.75
C VAL A 109 0.43 -1.73 14.65
N ASN A 110 0.85 -2.28 15.79
CA ASN A 110 1.78 -3.41 15.85
C ASN A 110 1.18 -4.74 15.32
N CYS A 111 -0.16 -4.87 15.30
CA CYS A 111 -0.85 -6.05 14.80
C CYS A 111 -2.32 -5.72 14.47
N LEU A 112 -2.58 -5.39 13.22
CA LEU A 112 -3.92 -5.17 12.67
C LEU A 112 -4.80 -6.42 12.80
N SER A 113 -4.21 -7.61 12.66
CA SER A 113 -4.94 -8.87 12.78
C SER A 113 -5.48 -9.08 14.21
N SER A 114 -4.71 -8.77 15.25
CA SER A 114 -5.18 -8.80 16.65
C SER A 114 -6.26 -7.75 16.91
N LEU A 115 -6.12 -6.55 16.34
CA LEU A 115 -7.16 -5.51 16.41
C LEU A 115 -8.47 -5.98 15.76
N VAL A 116 -8.40 -6.68 14.63
CA VAL A 116 -9.56 -7.27 13.95
C VAL A 116 -10.21 -8.35 14.81
N LEU A 117 -9.44 -9.21 15.46
CA LEU A 117 -9.97 -10.21 16.39
C LEU A 117 -10.63 -9.57 17.61
N TYR A 118 -10.04 -8.48 18.10
CA TYR A 118 -10.50 -7.74 19.26
C TYR A 118 -11.82 -7.00 19.02
N ALA A 119 -11.87 -6.13 18.00
CA ALA A 119 -13.01 -5.25 17.76
C ALA A 119 -13.96 -5.75 16.66
N GLY A 120 -13.56 -6.75 15.88
CA GLY A 120 -14.23 -7.18 14.65
C GLY A 120 -13.77 -6.39 13.43
N LEU A 121 -13.80 -7.06 12.27
CA LEU A 121 -13.29 -6.54 10.99
C LEU A 121 -13.81 -5.14 10.63
N ALA A 122 -15.13 -4.94 10.61
CA ALA A 122 -15.72 -3.68 10.18
C ALA A 122 -15.34 -2.50 11.10
N LYS A 123 -15.28 -2.74 12.41
CA LYS A 123 -14.92 -1.69 13.39
C LYS A 123 -13.43 -1.37 13.31
N ALA A 124 -12.58 -2.38 13.22
CA ALA A 124 -11.14 -2.22 13.07
C ALA A 124 -10.80 -1.42 11.81
N LEU A 125 -11.37 -1.76 10.65
CA LEU A 125 -11.09 -1.03 9.39
C LEU A 125 -11.60 0.41 9.43
N ARG A 126 -12.79 0.67 9.99
CA ARG A 126 -13.29 2.04 10.21
C ARG A 126 -12.39 2.85 11.14
N PHE A 127 -11.84 2.21 12.17
CA PHE A 127 -10.88 2.84 13.07
C PHE A 127 -9.59 3.21 12.33
N ILE A 128 -9.02 2.28 11.55
CA ILE A 128 -7.82 2.54 10.73
C ILE A 128 -8.07 3.67 9.73
N GLU A 129 -9.23 3.70 9.07
CA GLU A 129 -9.60 4.77 8.15
C GLU A 129 -9.66 6.12 8.86
N LYS A 130 -10.36 6.22 10.01
CA LYS A 130 -10.44 7.45 10.80
C LYS A 130 -9.06 7.91 11.28
N LEU A 131 -8.25 6.98 11.77
CA LEU A 131 -6.89 7.24 12.24
C LEU A 131 -6.02 7.78 11.11
N SER A 132 -6.09 7.18 9.92
CA SER A 132 -5.33 7.61 8.74
C SER A 132 -5.65 9.04 8.30
N LYS A 133 -6.86 9.54 8.56
CA LYS A 133 -7.25 10.93 8.24
C LYS A 133 -6.64 11.94 9.22
N GLN A 134 -6.33 11.50 10.44
CA GLN A 134 -5.81 12.34 11.53
C GLN A 134 -4.28 12.42 11.53
N VAL A 135 -3.59 11.41 11.01
CA VAL A 135 -2.12 11.31 11.11
C VAL A 135 -1.43 11.61 9.80
N SER A 136 -0.15 12.01 9.87
CA SER A 136 0.66 12.19 8.66
C SER A 136 1.05 10.86 8.02
N GLN A 137 1.32 9.84 8.84
CA GLN A 137 1.63 8.49 8.35
C GLN A 137 1.10 7.44 9.31
N LEU A 138 0.57 6.37 8.74
CA LEU A 138 0.07 5.20 9.47
C LEU A 138 0.77 3.95 8.95
N ILE A 139 1.39 3.20 9.84
CA ILE A 139 2.01 1.90 9.54
C ILE A 139 1.22 0.83 10.27
N CYS A 140 0.73 -0.17 9.54
CA CYS A 140 -0.01 -1.30 10.11
C CYS A 140 0.74 -2.59 9.81
N ILE A 141 1.01 -3.39 10.84
CA ILE A 141 1.54 -4.75 10.67
C ILE A 141 0.35 -5.71 10.59
N TYR A 142 0.26 -6.45 9.50
CA TYR A 142 -0.75 -7.48 9.28
C TYR A 142 -0.08 -8.86 9.36
N ARG A 143 -0.54 -9.72 10.27
CA ARG A 143 -0.04 -11.09 10.43
C ARG A 143 -1.00 -12.08 9.77
N ARG A 144 -0.47 -12.94 8.87
CA ARG A 144 -1.25 -13.86 8.02
C ARG A 144 -1.74 -15.14 8.70
N ASP A 145 -1.21 -15.45 9.87
CA ASP A 145 -1.45 -16.68 10.62
C ASP A 145 -2.81 -16.73 11.34
N LEU A 146 -3.46 -15.58 11.48
CA LEU A 146 -4.76 -15.49 12.13
C LEU A 146 -5.91 -15.90 11.20
N VAL A 147 -6.89 -16.62 11.77
CA VAL A 147 -8.02 -17.24 11.02
C VAL A 147 -8.85 -16.21 10.27
N GLN A 148 -9.09 -15.04 10.87
CA GLN A 148 -9.87 -13.98 10.24
C GLN A 148 -9.00 -13.17 9.29
N LYS A 149 -9.07 -13.52 8.00
CA LYS A 149 -8.37 -12.79 6.94
C LYS A 149 -9.08 -11.47 6.62
N ILE A 150 -8.30 -10.43 6.35
CA ILE A 150 -8.82 -9.16 5.82
C ILE A 150 -8.84 -9.29 4.30
N PRO A 151 -10.02 -9.25 3.65
CA PRO A 151 -10.10 -9.31 2.20
C PRO A 151 -9.37 -8.13 1.56
N ALA A 152 -8.62 -8.39 0.48
CA ALA A 152 -7.89 -7.37 -0.27
C ALA A 152 -7.02 -6.45 0.62
N ILE A 153 -6.33 -7.02 1.61
CA ILE A 153 -5.48 -6.26 2.53
C ILE A 153 -4.42 -5.40 1.81
N GLU A 154 -3.98 -5.84 0.62
CA GLU A 154 -3.07 -5.12 -0.25
C GLU A 154 -3.63 -3.79 -0.79
N THR A 155 -4.93 -3.56 -0.66
CA THR A 155 -5.61 -2.31 -1.07
C THR A 155 -5.94 -1.39 0.10
N LEU A 156 -5.71 -1.82 1.35
CA LEU A 156 -6.05 -1.02 2.53
C LEU A 156 -5.24 0.28 2.63
N GLY A 157 -4.00 0.28 2.13
CA GLY A 157 -3.10 1.42 2.19
C GLY A 157 -2.61 1.90 0.82
N THR A 158 -1.94 3.05 0.84
CA THR A 158 -1.19 3.58 -0.31
C THR A 158 0.00 2.71 -0.64
N THR A 159 0.57 2.04 0.37
CA THR A 159 1.72 1.15 0.23
C THR A 159 1.44 -0.17 0.91
N TYR A 160 1.78 -1.26 0.24
CA TYR A 160 1.71 -2.61 0.77
C TYR A 160 3.08 -3.29 0.60
N VAL A 161 3.57 -3.87 1.68
CA VAL A 161 4.88 -4.54 1.75
C VAL A 161 4.65 -5.95 2.25
N LYS A 162 4.86 -6.96 1.40
CA LYS A 162 4.78 -8.36 1.80
C LYS A 162 6.17 -8.92 2.09
N LEU A 163 6.38 -9.38 3.31
CA LEU A 163 7.63 -10.01 3.74
C LEU A 163 7.58 -11.53 3.48
N GLU A 164 8.63 -12.06 2.88
CA GLU A 164 8.78 -13.47 2.50
C GLU A 164 10.18 -13.98 2.89
N LYS A 165 10.27 -15.28 3.19
CA LYS A 165 11.52 -15.92 3.62
C LYS A 165 12.51 -15.91 2.46
N PHE A 166 13.76 -15.54 2.73
CA PHE A 166 14.82 -15.68 1.74
C PHE A 166 15.30 -17.14 1.67
N THR A 167 15.37 -17.71 0.47
CA THR A 167 15.73 -19.12 0.23
C THR A 167 17.19 -19.32 -0.21
N GLY A 168 18.10 -18.44 0.19
CA GLY A 168 19.53 -18.51 -0.13
C GLY A 168 20.44 -18.77 1.07
N ILE A 169 21.74 -18.66 0.86
CA ILE A 169 22.76 -18.83 1.91
C ILE A 169 22.74 -17.59 2.81
N ASN A 170 22.48 -17.79 4.11
CA ASN A 170 22.51 -16.70 5.09
C ASN A 170 23.92 -16.52 5.66
N SER A 171 24.36 -15.26 5.77
CA SER A 171 25.55 -14.89 6.53
C SER A 171 25.21 -14.77 8.02
N THR A 172 26.17 -15.06 8.90
CA THR A 172 25.93 -15.35 10.31
C THR A 172 25.43 -14.20 11.19
N ASN A 173 25.38 -12.95 10.70
CA ASN A 173 25.01 -11.77 11.51
C ASN A 173 23.89 -10.88 10.94
N ASN A 174 23.40 -11.18 9.72
CA ASN A 174 22.43 -10.34 9.04
C ASN A 174 21.09 -11.07 8.90
N LEU A 175 20.00 -10.35 9.17
CA LEU A 175 18.67 -10.79 8.81
C LEU A 175 18.51 -10.59 7.30
N ILE A 176 18.23 -11.67 6.59
CA ILE A 176 18.03 -11.64 5.14
C ILE A 176 16.61 -12.12 4.84
N TYR A 177 15.84 -11.26 4.17
CA TYR A 177 14.46 -11.54 3.81
C TYR A 177 14.09 -10.87 2.49
N THR A 178 13.04 -11.37 1.85
CA THR A 178 12.53 -10.79 0.61
C THR A 178 11.34 -9.91 0.94
N ALA A 179 11.26 -8.73 0.32
CA ALA A 179 10.09 -7.86 0.42
C ALA A 179 9.52 -7.54 -0.96
N ARG A 180 8.21 -7.75 -1.10
CA ARG A 180 7.44 -7.37 -2.28
C ARG A 180 6.67 -6.10 -1.97
N LEU A 181 7.04 -5.04 -2.66
CA LEU A 181 6.46 -3.70 -2.54
C LEU A 181 5.41 -3.48 -3.64
N VAL A 182 4.25 -2.97 -3.23
CA VAL A 182 3.27 -2.32 -4.10
C VAL A 182 3.00 -0.93 -3.54
N HIS A 183 3.32 0.11 -4.31
CA HIS A 183 3.13 1.50 -3.91
C HIS A 183 2.29 2.25 -4.93
N ARG A 184 1.21 2.89 -4.47
CA ARG A 184 0.26 3.67 -5.27
C ARG A 184 0.58 5.14 -5.08
N LYS A 185 1.02 5.80 -6.16
CA LYS A 185 1.35 7.23 -6.13
C LYS A 185 0.08 8.07 -6.24
N LEU A 186 0.17 9.33 -5.82
CA LEU A 186 -0.96 10.29 -5.89
C LEU A 186 -1.48 10.50 -7.32
N GLY A 187 -0.61 10.36 -8.34
CA GLY A 187 -1.00 10.41 -9.76
C GLY A 187 -1.57 9.11 -10.33
N GLY A 188 -2.03 8.17 -9.51
CA GLY A 188 -2.66 6.90 -9.93
C GLY A 188 -1.70 5.81 -10.41
N SER A 189 -0.44 6.15 -10.72
CA SER A 189 0.57 5.14 -11.11
C SER A 189 0.91 4.19 -9.96
N ILE A 190 1.11 2.91 -10.29
CA ILE A 190 1.44 1.85 -9.34
C ILE A 190 2.88 1.38 -9.60
N THR A 191 3.68 1.34 -8.54
CA THR A 191 5.05 0.80 -8.56
C THR A 191 5.06 -0.54 -7.85
N CYS A 192 5.42 -1.60 -8.56
CA CYS A 192 5.61 -2.94 -8.02
C CYS A 192 7.09 -3.30 -8.07
N GLN A 193 7.66 -3.69 -6.94
CA GLN A 193 9.08 -4.02 -6.83
C GLN A 193 9.30 -5.19 -5.88
N THR A 194 10.35 -5.98 -6.11
CA THR A 194 10.80 -7.01 -5.19
C THR A 194 12.26 -6.79 -4.85
N GLU A 195 12.58 -6.79 -3.57
CA GLU A 195 13.92 -6.50 -3.05
C GLU A 195 14.34 -7.59 -2.06
N ILE A 196 15.62 -7.94 -2.08
CA ILE A 196 16.26 -8.70 -1.01
C ILE A 196 16.76 -7.67 -0.01
N ILE A 197 16.28 -7.76 1.22
CA ILE A 197 16.69 -6.90 2.32
C ILE A 197 17.72 -7.66 3.15
N LYS A 198 18.86 -7.02 3.36
CA LYS A 198 19.90 -7.42 4.30
C LYS A 198 19.92 -6.37 5.41
N GLN A 199 19.49 -6.76 6.59
CA GLN A 199 19.43 -5.87 7.73
C GLN A 199 20.40 -6.33 8.82
N ASP A 200 21.27 -5.42 9.23
CA ASP A 200 22.21 -5.67 10.32
C ASP A 200 21.47 -5.63 11.66
N SER A 201 21.67 -6.66 12.47
CA SER A 201 20.96 -6.86 13.74
C SER A 201 21.38 -5.89 14.86
N ILE A 202 22.53 -5.22 14.72
CA ILE A 202 23.10 -4.34 15.75
C ILE A 202 22.90 -2.87 15.38
N SER A 203 23.26 -2.51 14.14
CA SER A 203 23.19 -1.14 13.61
C SER A 203 21.86 -0.80 12.95
N TYR A 204 20.98 -1.79 12.75
CA TYR A 204 19.66 -1.64 12.13
C TYR A 204 19.68 -1.10 10.69
N ARG A 205 20.85 -0.97 10.05
CA ARG A 205 20.98 -0.48 8.68
C ARG A 205 20.34 -1.45 7.69
N ILE A 206 19.52 -0.90 6.80
CA ILE A 206 18.82 -1.63 5.76
C ILE A 206 19.62 -1.49 4.47
N ASN A 207 20.14 -2.60 3.96
CA ASN A 207 20.68 -2.68 2.61
C ASN A 207 19.68 -3.46 1.75
N ALA A 208 19.14 -2.84 0.72
CA ALA A 208 18.16 -3.47 -0.16
C ALA A 208 18.69 -3.59 -1.59
N GLU A 209 18.66 -4.81 -2.12
CA GLU A 209 19.08 -5.14 -3.47
C GLU A 209 17.83 -5.47 -4.30
N LYS A 210 17.62 -4.71 -5.38
CA LYS A 210 16.51 -4.99 -6.30
C LYS A 210 16.74 -6.35 -6.95
N ILE A 211 15.78 -7.25 -6.83
CA ILE A 211 15.76 -8.43 -7.67
C ILE A 211 15.36 -7.92 -9.05
N ALA A 212 16.31 -7.92 -9.98
CA ALA A 212 15.96 -7.83 -11.39
C ALA A 212 15.08 -9.04 -11.66
N THR A 213 13.76 -8.83 -11.75
CA THR A 213 12.90 -9.73 -12.48
C THR A 213 13.50 -9.81 -13.87
N ALA A 214 14.31 -10.83 -14.12
CA ALA A 214 14.55 -11.31 -15.46
C ALA A 214 13.16 -11.48 -16.04
N ASN A 215 12.85 -10.63 -17.01
CA ASN A 215 11.56 -10.52 -17.66
C ASN A 215 10.83 -11.88 -17.67
N ALA A 216 9.69 -11.99 -16.97
CA ALA A 216 8.63 -12.79 -17.55
C ALA A 216 8.28 -12.05 -18.86
N ARG A 217 8.69 -12.62 -20.00
CA ARG A 217 9.00 -12.00 -21.31
C ARG A 217 10.48 -11.66 -21.56
N LYS A 218 11.38 -12.59 -21.26
CA LYS A 218 12.42 -12.87 -22.26
C LYS A 218 11.69 -13.56 -23.38
N SER A 219 11.32 -12.75 -24.37
CA SER A 219 11.26 -13.19 -25.75
C SER A 219 12.57 -13.95 -25.98
N GLU A 220 12.48 -15.27 -26.01
CA GLU A 220 13.44 -16.04 -26.77
C GLU A 220 13.34 -15.47 -28.18
N ALA A 221 14.41 -14.83 -28.62
CA ALA A 221 14.73 -14.74 -30.03
C ALA A 221 15.01 -16.17 -30.51
N ASN A 222 13.96 -16.96 -30.61
CA ASN A 222 13.87 -18.10 -31.50
C ASN A 222 12.80 -17.68 -32.49
N GLU A 223 13.19 -17.53 -33.75
CA GLU A 223 12.30 -17.43 -34.90
C GLU A 223 11.34 -18.63 -34.86
N SER A 224 10.23 -18.47 -34.16
CA SER A 224 9.15 -19.44 -34.12
C SER A 224 7.88 -18.63 -33.95
N GLN A 225 6.94 -18.97 -34.83
CA GLN A 225 5.72 -18.24 -35.17
C GLN A 225 4.94 -17.73 -33.94
N PRO A 226 4.21 -16.60 -34.07
CA PRO A 226 3.46 -16.05 -32.95
C PRO A 226 2.51 -17.09 -32.38
N VAL A 227 2.70 -17.38 -31.08
CA VAL A 227 1.85 -18.28 -30.32
C VAL A 227 0.45 -17.68 -30.26
N LYS A 228 -0.48 -18.36 -30.93
CA LYS A 228 -1.89 -18.00 -31.04
C LYS A 228 -2.52 -17.91 -29.65
N ILE A 229 -3.04 -16.73 -29.30
CA ILE A 229 -3.76 -16.51 -28.06
C ILE A 229 -5.02 -17.39 -28.10
N GLU A 230 -5.12 -18.39 -27.21
CA GLU A 230 -6.34 -19.21 -27.03
C GLU A 230 -7.41 -18.41 -26.27
N SER A 231 -7.97 -17.42 -26.95
CA SER A 231 -9.21 -16.76 -26.54
C SER A 231 -10.39 -17.47 -27.21
N SER A 232 -11.54 -17.55 -26.52
CA SER A 232 -12.79 -18.08 -27.09
C SER A 232 -13.31 -17.25 -28.27
N PHE A 233 -12.71 -16.08 -28.51
CA PHE A 233 -12.95 -15.22 -29.66
C PHE A 233 -11.61 -14.73 -30.22
N ARG A 234 -11.53 -14.65 -31.54
CA ARG A 234 -10.32 -14.26 -32.27
C ARG A 234 -10.15 -12.75 -32.24
N ILE A 235 -9.11 -12.27 -31.55
CA ILE A 235 -8.78 -10.83 -31.44
C ILE A 235 -7.92 -10.37 -32.63
N GLU A 236 -7.18 -11.29 -33.25
CA GLU A 236 -6.25 -10.99 -34.35
C GLU A 236 -6.95 -10.91 -35.71
N MET A 237 -6.82 -9.76 -36.39
CA MET A 237 -7.21 -9.61 -37.79
C MET A 237 -6.19 -10.27 -38.72
N ASN A 238 -6.67 -11.04 -39.69
CA ASN A 238 -5.83 -11.59 -40.76
C ASN A 238 -5.59 -10.51 -41.82
N ALA A 239 -4.62 -10.75 -42.70
CA ALA A 239 -4.27 -9.80 -43.77
C ALA A 239 -5.48 -9.39 -44.64
N ARG A 240 -6.42 -10.32 -44.88
CA ARG A 240 -7.64 -10.07 -45.66
C ARG A 240 -8.61 -9.14 -44.93
N GLU A 241 -8.83 -9.36 -43.64
CA GLU A 241 -9.67 -8.52 -42.78
C GLU A 241 -9.06 -7.12 -42.63
N MET A 242 -7.72 -7.03 -42.55
CA MET A 242 -7.01 -5.76 -42.51
C MET A 242 -7.15 -4.96 -43.80
N GLU A 243 -6.97 -5.62 -44.95
CA GLU A 243 -7.24 -5.01 -46.25
C GLU A 243 -8.70 -4.57 -46.40
N GLN A 244 -9.66 -5.36 -45.92
CA GLN A 244 -11.08 -4.99 -45.96
C GLN A 244 -11.37 -3.77 -45.09
N ARG A 245 -10.84 -3.70 -43.87
CA ARG A 245 -11.00 -2.54 -43.00
C ARG A 245 -10.46 -1.28 -43.67
N ASP A 246 -9.25 -1.35 -44.22
CA ASP A 246 -8.58 -0.19 -44.82
C ASP A 246 -9.22 0.25 -46.14
N LYS A 247 -9.85 -0.68 -46.88
CA LYS A 247 -10.61 -0.39 -48.11
C LYS A 247 -12.07 -0.02 -47.86
N THR A 248 -12.57 -0.15 -46.63
CA THR A 248 -13.96 0.16 -46.32
C THR A 248 -14.13 1.69 -46.30
N PRO A 249 -14.87 2.28 -47.26
CA PRO A 249 -15.08 3.72 -47.28
C PRO A 249 -15.94 4.11 -46.07
N LEU A 250 -15.39 4.96 -45.21
CA LEU A 250 -16.15 5.50 -44.09
C LEU A 250 -17.10 6.59 -44.60
N PRO A 251 -18.39 6.58 -44.23
CA PRO A 251 -19.38 7.51 -44.77
C PRO A 251 -19.08 8.99 -44.50
N TYR A 252 -18.12 9.31 -43.61
CA TYR A 252 -17.77 10.68 -43.22
C TYR A 252 -16.27 11.02 -43.37
N THR A 253 -15.47 10.19 -44.04
CA THR A 253 -14.10 10.62 -44.40
C THR A 253 -14.20 11.65 -45.51
N LEU A 254 -13.97 12.92 -45.14
CA LEU A 254 -13.96 14.08 -46.02
C LEU A 254 -13.11 13.79 -47.26
N SER A 255 -13.75 13.67 -48.43
CA SER A 255 -13.04 13.76 -49.70
C SER A 255 -12.43 15.16 -49.77
N THR A 256 -11.09 15.25 -49.88
CA THR A 256 -10.28 16.48 -49.84
C THR A 256 -10.58 17.48 -50.96
N THR A 257 -11.64 17.25 -51.73
CA THR A 257 -12.05 18.05 -52.90
C THR A 257 -13.42 18.71 -52.76
N ASN A 258 -14.20 18.43 -51.71
CA ASN A 258 -15.49 19.09 -51.47
C ASN A 258 -15.42 19.98 -50.22
N THR A 259 -15.45 21.29 -50.42
CA THR A 259 -15.64 22.30 -49.35
C THR A 259 -17.11 22.33 -48.89
N SER A 260 -17.65 21.22 -48.42
CA SER A 260 -18.96 21.21 -47.76
C SER A 260 -18.79 21.85 -46.38
N ARG A 261 -19.04 23.16 -46.29
CA ARG A 261 -19.16 23.86 -45.01
C ARG A 261 -20.43 23.37 -44.33
N ILE A 262 -20.28 22.74 -43.18
CA ILE A 262 -21.40 22.45 -42.27
C ILE A 262 -21.81 23.79 -41.68
N PHE A 263 -22.99 24.28 -42.05
CA PHE A 263 -23.61 25.42 -41.38
C PHE A 263 -24.40 24.86 -40.21
N TYR A 264 -23.87 25.04 -39.00
CA TYR A 264 -24.64 24.83 -37.79
C TYR A 264 -25.69 25.94 -37.70
N HIS A 265 -26.96 25.58 -37.78
CA HIS A 265 -28.05 26.44 -37.34
C HIS A 265 -28.40 25.93 -35.95
N PRO A 266 -28.11 26.69 -34.87
CA PRO A 266 -28.64 26.37 -33.56
C PRO A 266 -30.16 26.32 -33.71
N ASP A 267 -30.77 25.18 -33.41
CA ASP A 267 -32.22 25.16 -33.23
C ASP A 267 -32.50 25.92 -31.93
N ASP A 268 -33.48 26.84 -31.95
CA ASP A 268 -33.91 27.59 -30.75
C ASP A 268 -34.53 26.68 -29.67
N VAL A 269 -34.48 25.36 -29.87
CA VAL A 269 -34.95 24.30 -28.95
C VAL A 269 -33.79 23.42 -28.44
N ASP A 270 -32.55 23.67 -28.87
CA ASP A 270 -31.33 23.29 -28.13
C ASP A 270 -31.12 24.30 -26.98
N ASP A 271 -32.21 24.60 -26.28
CA ASP A 271 -32.16 25.14 -24.93
C ASP A 271 -31.38 24.10 -24.13
N ILE A 272 -30.18 24.52 -23.70
CA ILE A 272 -29.64 24.25 -22.36
C ILE A 272 -30.53 23.25 -21.61
N ASP A 273 -30.06 22.01 -21.47
CA ASP A 273 -30.61 21.13 -20.44
C ASP A 273 -30.50 21.92 -19.13
N GLU A 274 -31.59 22.57 -18.70
CA GLU A 274 -31.65 23.37 -17.45
C GLU A 274 -31.48 22.48 -16.22
N ASP A 275 -31.44 21.16 -16.39
CA ASP A 275 -30.95 20.20 -15.41
C ASP A 275 -29.44 19.98 -15.62
N ASP A 276 -28.61 21.03 -15.48
CA ASP A 276 -27.18 20.83 -15.22
C ASP A 276 -27.08 20.28 -13.79
N PRO A 277 -26.81 18.97 -13.59
CA PRO A 277 -26.82 18.36 -12.27
C PRO A 277 -25.67 18.86 -11.38
N ASP A 278 -24.79 19.71 -11.93
CA ASP A 278 -23.67 20.34 -11.22
C ASP A 278 -24.10 21.61 -10.45
N ASP A 279 -25.27 22.20 -10.73
CA ASP A 279 -25.76 23.44 -10.08
C ASP A 279 -26.27 23.22 -8.64
N ASP A 280 -26.52 21.97 -8.23
CA ASP A 280 -26.85 21.58 -6.85
C ASP A 280 -25.60 21.36 -5.97
N LEU A 281 -24.39 21.44 -6.54
CA LEU A 281 -23.15 21.23 -5.80
C LEU A 281 -22.74 22.52 -5.08
N CYS A 282 -23.21 22.67 -3.84
CA CYS A 282 -22.68 23.67 -2.91
C CYS A 282 -21.20 23.37 -2.59
N PHE A 283 -20.26 24.07 -3.24
CA PHE A 283 -18.85 24.13 -2.85
C PHE A 283 -18.64 25.11 -1.67
#